data_AF-A0A8S1WC81-F1
#
_entry.id   AF-A0A8S1WC81-F1
#
_cell.length_a   1.000
_cell.length_b   1.000
_cell.length_c   1.000
_cell.angle_alpha   90.00
_cell.angle_beta   90.00
_cell.angle_gamma   90.00
#
_symmetry.space_group_name_H-M   'P 1'
#
loop_
_entity.id
_entity.type
_entity.pdbx_description
1 polymer ?
#
loop_
_entity_poly.entity_id
_entity_poly.type
_entity_poly.pdbx_seq_one_letter_code
_entity_poly.pdbx_strand_id
1 'polypeptide(L)'
;MSFPEYFQISMKISGCETCDSPYIEGGPDMIIELNYSLYIVKCDQIWELHGICGTYLEVHKPLNKDIIYEQQIKGKGTLKTQMLTKSLQSGRYEIWVVVRSKIGSVIQYVKSFYITIVNQ
;
A
#
# COMPACT_ATOMS: atom_id res chain seq x y z
N MET A 1 6.72 13.87 18.87
CA MET A 1 6.36 12.48 18.56
C MET A 1 7.27 12.07 17.40
N SER A 2 8.34 11.32 17.67
CA SER A 2 9.28 10.85 16.65
C SER A 2 8.70 9.63 15.95
N PHE A 3 8.65 9.63 14.61
CA PHE A 3 8.36 8.42 13.86
C PHE A 3 9.45 7.38 14.15
N PRO A 4 9.11 6.10 14.37
CA PRO A 4 10.12 5.07 14.56
C PRO A 4 11.02 4.98 13.33
N GLU A 5 12.33 4.84 13.54
CA GLU A 5 13.40 4.81 12.53
C GLU A 5 13.32 3.64 11.51
N TYR A 6 12.19 2.90 11.47
CA TYR A 6 12.02 1.66 10.72
C TYR A 6 10.67 1.58 10.00
N PHE A 7 10.24 2.68 9.37
CA PHE A 7 9.11 2.64 8.44
C PHE A 7 9.58 2.96 7.02
N GLN A 8 9.58 1.94 6.17
CA GLN A 8 9.99 2.06 4.77
C GLN A 8 9.01 1.29 3.89
N ILE A 9 8.39 1.99 2.95
CA ILE A 9 7.71 1.36 1.81
C ILE A 9 8.70 1.36 0.66
N SER A 10 8.97 0.20 0.09
CA SER A 10 9.75 0.03 -1.13
C SER A 10 8.85 -0.54 -2.23
N MET A 11 8.86 0.10 -3.39
CA MET A 11 8.10 -0.35 -4.55
C MET A 11 9.09 -0.94 -5.55
N LYS A 12 8.95 -2.22 -5.84
CA LYS A 12 9.85 -2.98 -6.70
C LYS A 12 9.07 -3.49 -7.90
N ILE A 13 9.67 -3.43 -9.09
CA ILE A 13 9.11 -4.06 -10.27
C ILE A 13 9.50 -5.55 -10.24
N SER A 14 8.59 -6.44 -10.62
CA SER A 14 8.93 -7.86 -10.79
C SER A 14 10.14 -8.00 -11.74
N GLY A 15 11.26 -8.50 -11.22
CA GLY A 15 12.54 -8.59 -11.95
C GLY A 15 13.63 -7.58 -11.56
N CYS A 16 13.32 -6.55 -10.76
CA CYS A 16 14.34 -5.71 -10.11
C CYS A 16 14.09 -5.58 -8.60
N GLU A 17 14.80 -6.39 -7.81
CA GLU A 17 14.61 -6.46 -6.36
C GLU A 17 15.25 -5.30 -5.57
N THR A 18 16.06 -4.46 -6.23
CA THR A 18 16.79 -3.33 -5.61
C THR A 18 16.34 -1.95 -6.11
N CYS A 19 15.44 -1.89 -7.08
CA CYS A 19 14.94 -0.64 -7.64
C CYS A 19 13.76 -0.13 -6.79
N ASP A 20 13.98 0.60 -5.68
CA ASP A 20 12.91 1.45 -5.13
C ASP A 20 12.74 2.65 -6.07
N SER A 21 11.76 2.58 -6.95
CA SER A 21 11.51 3.62 -7.96
C SER A 21 10.15 4.27 -7.71
N PRO A 22 10.07 5.61 -7.71
CA PRO A 22 8.78 6.29 -7.74
C PRO A 22 8.10 6.18 -9.12
N TYR A 23 8.77 5.60 -10.12
CA TYR A 23 8.24 5.34 -11.46
C TYR A 23 8.14 3.83 -11.69
N ILE A 24 6.93 3.36 -11.98
CA ILE A 24 6.60 1.96 -12.19
C ILE A 24 6.13 1.78 -13.62
N GLU A 25 6.71 0.83 -14.33
CA GLU A 25 6.23 0.45 -15.66
C GLU A 25 4.94 -0.36 -15.52
N GLY A 26 3.87 0.11 -16.17
CA GLY A 26 2.59 -0.57 -16.23
C GLY A 26 2.67 -1.78 -17.15
N GLY A 27 2.15 -2.91 -16.69
CA GLY A 27 2.16 -4.19 -17.41
C GLY A 27 2.54 -5.33 -16.48
N PRO A 28 3.82 -5.44 -16.05
CA PRO A 28 4.26 -6.40 -15.05
C PRO A 28 3.68 -6.12 -13.65
N ASP A 29 3.58 -7.14 -12.82
CA ASP A 29 3.11 -6.98 -11.44
C ASP A 29 4.10 -6.15 -10.62
N MET A 30 3.54 -5.22 -9.84
CA MET A 30 4.31 -4.42 -8.88
C MET A 30 4.40 -5.19 -7.57
N ILE A 31 5.61 -5.36 -7.06
CA ILE A 31 5.88 -5.89 -5.74
C ILE A 31 5.93 -4.70 -4.77
N ILE A 32 5.06 -4.70 -3.79
CA ILE A 32 5.07 -3.74 -2.69
C ILE A 32 5.69 -4.44 -1.48
N GLU A 33 6.81 -3.92 -1.01
CA GLU A 33 7.47 -4.38 0.19
C GLU A 33 7.41 -3.28 1.26
N LEU A 34 6.80 -3.60 2.39
CA LEU A 34 6.65 -2.72 3.51
C LEU A 34 7.45 -3.30 4.67
N ASN A 35 8.47 -2.60 5.14
CA ASN A 35 9.14 -2.91 6.40
C ASN A 35 8.69 -1.88 7.44
N TYR A 36 8.06 -2.35 8.52
CA TYR A 36 7.31 -1.47 9.38
C TYR A 36 7.35 -1.82 10.87
N SER A 37 7.45 -0.75 11.66
CA SER A 37 7.05 -0.69 13.07
C SER A 37 5.83 0.24 13.23
N LEU A 38 4.73 -0.11 12.55
CA LEU A 38 3.47 0.65 12.59
C LEU A 38 2.59 0.28 13.79
N TYR A 39 1.63 1.14 14.07
CA TYR A 39 0.52 0.80 14.95
C TYR A 39 -0.48 -0.09 14.20
N ILE A 40 -0.58 -1.33 14.65
CA ILE A 40 -1.48 -2.34 14.07
C ILE A 40 -2.68 -2.48 14.98
N VAL A 41 -3.85 -2.11 14.46
CA VAL A 41 -5.09 -2.28 15.21
C VAL A 41 -5.46 -3.75 15.25
N LYS A 42 -5.65 -4.25 16.47
CA LYS A 42 -6.26 -5.55 16.71
C LYS A 42 -7.74 -5.35 16.96
N CYS A 43 -8.54 -6.03 16.16
CA CYS A 43 -9.99 -5.97 16.21
C CYS A 43 -10.55 -7.32 16.64
N ASP A 44 -11.79 -7.33 17.08
CA ASP A 44 -12.53 -8.58 17.15
C ASP A 44 -12.70 -9.16 15.74
N GLN A 45 -12.63 -10.49 15.65
CA GLN A 45 -12.48 -11.24 14.40
C GLN A 45 -13.59 -10.94 13.39
N ILE A 46 -14.83 -10.71 13.85
CA ILE A 46 -15.97 -10.43 12.96
C ILE A 46 -15.72 -9.13 12.20
N TRP A 47 -15.23 -8.09 12.88
CA TRP A 47 -14.99 -6.78 12.27
C TRP A 47 -13.78 -6.77 11.35
N GLU A 48 -12.79 -7.59 11.67
CA GLU A 48 -11.63 -7.83 10.82
C GLU A 48 -12.05 -8.49 9.50
N LEU A 49 -12.87 -9.55 9.57
CA LEU A 49 -13.36 -10.28 8.40
C LEU A 49 -14.20 -9.43 7.46
N HIS A 50 -14.95 -8.46 8.00
CA HIS A 50 -15.74 -7.52 7.20
C HIS A 50 -14.95 -6.34 6.66
N GLY A 51 -13.64 -6.25 6.92
CA GLY A 51 -12.81 -5.14 6.44
C GLY A 51 -13.08 -3.79 7.13
N ILE A 52 -13.88 -3.81 8.21
CA ILE A 52 -14.33 -2.61 8.96
C ILE A 52 -13.24 -2.12 9.90
N CYS A 53 -12.42 -3.03 10.42
CA CYS A 53 -11.44 -2.74 11.45
C CYS A 53 -10.13 -3.45 11.17
N GLY A 54 -9.01 -2.71 11.23
CA GLY A 54 -7.68 -3.24 11.02
C GLY A 54 -6.73 -2.20 10.46
N THR A 55 -5.51 -2.62 10.14
CA THR A 55 -4.55 -1.79 9.42
C THR A 55 -4.38 -2.33 8.00
N TYR A 56 -4.41 -1.45 7.01
CA TYR A 56 -4.43 -1.79 5.60
C TYR A 56 -3.37 -0.99 4.85
N LEU A 57 -2.76 -1.64 3.87
CA LEU A 57 -2.07 -0.98 2.78
C LEU A 57 -3.09 -0.82 1.65
N GLU A 58 -3.31 0.39 1.19
CA GLU A 58 -4.28 0.73 0.16
C GLU A 58 -3.62 1.49 -0.98
N VAL A 59 -4.10 1.34 -2.20
CA VAL A 59 -3.65 2.11 -3.36
C VAL A 59 -4.80 2.94 -3.91
N HIS A 60 -4.53 4.22 -4.12
CA HIS A 60 -5.51 5.23 -4.51
C HIS A 60 -5.01 6.09 -5.67
N LYS A 61 -5.92 6.78 -6.35
CA LYS A 61 -5.57 7.99 -7.11
C LYS A 61 -5.41 9.16 -6.13
N PRO A 62 -4.53 10.14 -6.38
CA PRO A 62 -4.37 11.29 -5.49
C PRO A 62 -5.71 11.99 -5.25
N LEU A 63 -6.01 12.29 -3.99
CA LEU A 63 -7.25 12.93 -3.53
C LEU A 63 -8.56 12.14 -3.81
N ASN A 64 -8.46 10.93 -4.36
CA ASN A 64 -9.60 10.02 -4.49
C ASN A 64 -9.54 8.99 -3.35
N LYS A 65 -10.70 8.67 -2.78
CA LYS A 65 -10.85 7.65 -1.72
C LYS A 65 -11.19 6.26 -2.27
N ASP A 66 -11.39 6.14 -3.58
CA ASP A 66 -11.66 4.86 -4.23
C ASP A 66 -10.43 3.95 -4.17
N ILE A 67 -10.60 2.82 -3.47
CA ILE A 67 -9.55 1.83 -3.28
C ILE A 67 -9.39 1.02 -4.56
N ILE A 68 -8.20 1.09 -5.15
CA ILE A 68 -7.82 0.32 -6.34
C ILE A 68 -7.28 -1.06 -5.94
N TYR A 69 -6.55 -1.09 -4.83
CA TYR A 69 -5.97 -2.29 -4.27
C TYR A 69 -5.90 -2.14 -2.76
N GLU A 70 -6.15 -3.23 -2.04
CA GLU A 70 -5.94 -3.28 -0.59
C GLU A 70 -5.29 -4.59 -0.17
N GLN A 71 -4.45 -4.50 0.85
CA GLN A 71 -3.88 -5.63 1.55
C GLN A 71 -3.91 -5.36 3.04
N GLN A 72 -4.57 -6.23 3.80
CA GLN A 72 -4.56 -6.13 5.25
C GLN A 72 -3.16 -6.46 5.80
N ILE A 73 -2.69 -5.62 6.73
CA ILE A 73 -1.43 -5.77 7.44
C ILE A 73 -1.69 -6.52 8.75
N LYS A 74 -1.08 -7.69 8.91
CA LYS A 74 -1.21 -8.53 10.10
C LYS A 74 0.13 -8.66 10.83
N GLY A 75 0.13 -8.33 12.12
CA GLY A 75 1.33 -8.43 12.95
C GLY A 75 2.36 -7.33 12.69
N LYS A 76 3.58 -7.49 13.21
CA LYS A 76 4.70 -6.56 13.01
C LYS A 76 5.73 -7.20 12.08
N GLY A 77 6.51 -6.39 11.36
CA GLY A 77 7.64 -6.86 10.57
C GLY A 77 7.56 -6.43 9.12
N THR A 78 7.66 -7.39 8.20
CA THR A 78 7.67 -7.13 6.76
C THR A 78 6.43 -7.68 6.09
N LEU A 79 5.76 -6.87 5.28
CA LEU A 79 4.72 -7.30 4.35
C LEU A 79 5.31 -7.23 2.94
N LYS A 80 5.25 -8.34 2.20
CA LYS A 80 5.55 -8.38 0.77
C LYS A 80 4.29 -8.81 0.05
N THR A 81 3.80 -7.97 -0.84
CA THR A 81 2.57 -8.24 -1.61
C THR A 81 2.74 -7.86 -3.07
N GLN A 82 1.87 -8.41 -3.92
CA GLN A 82 1.87 -8.18 -5.35
C GLN A 82 0.56 -7.53 -5.79
N MET A 83 0.66 -6.52 -6.64
CA MET A 83 -0.45 -5.81 -7.24
C MET A 83 -0.33 -5.89 -8.76
N LEU A 84 -1.41 -6.31 -9.43
CA LEU A 84 -1.51 -6.28 -10.88
C LEU A 84 -1.54 -4.82 -11.36
N THR A 85 -0.60 -4.42 -12.21
CA THR A 85 -0.57 -3.04 -12.77
C THR A 85 -1.20 -2.93 -14.15
N LYS A 86 -1.49 -4.07 -14.80
CA LYS A 86 -1.96 -4.13 -16.19
C LYS A 86 -3.26 -3.36 -16.46
N SER A 87 -4.13 -3.25 -15.47
CA SER A 87 -5.40 -2.50 -15.57
C SER A 87 -5.26 -1.02 -15.20
N LEU A 88 -4.08 -0.58 -14.74
CA LEU A 88 -3.85 0.78 -14.30
C LEU A 88 -3.50 1.67 -15.49
N GLN A 89 -4.04 2.88 -15.49
CA GLN A 89 -3.72 3.90 -16.48
C GLN A 89 -2.42 4.62 -16.11
N SER A 90 -1.72 5.17 -17.10
CA SER A 90 -0.59 6.06 -16.82
C SER A 90 -1.03 7.23 -15.93
N GLY A 91 -0.21 7.58 -14.94
CA GLY A 91 -0.49 8.71 -14.06
C GLY A 91 0.00 8.52 -12.63
N ARG A 92 -0.33 9.49 -11.77
CA ARG A 92 0.00 9.47 -10.34
C ARG A 92 -0.94 8.58 -9.56
N TYR A 93 -0.38 7.92 -8.55
CA TYR A 93 -1.05 7.06 -7.58
C TYR A 93 -0.40 7.26 -6.22
N GLU A 94 -1.08 6.80 -5.18
CA GLU A 94 -0.62 6.88 -3.80
C GLU A 94 -0.84 5.55 -3.08
N ILE A 95 0.17 5.12 -2.33
CA ILE A 95 0.06 4.02 -1.36
C ILE A 95 -0.22 4.64 0.00
N TRP A 96 -1.35 4.27 0.59
CA TRP A 96 -1.77 4.73 1.90
C TRP A 96 -1.64 3.58 2.91
N VAL A 97 -1.06 3.87 4.08
CA VAL A 97 -1.24 3.00 5.25
C VAL A 97 -2.40 3.58 6.05
N VAL A 98 -3.48 2.82 6.13
CA VAL A 98 -4.73 3.26 6.74
C VAL A 98 -5.06 2.38 7.93
N VAL A 99 -5.37 3.01 9.04
CA VAL A 99 -6.00 2.36 10.18
C VAL A 99 -7.50 2.58 10.10
N ARG A 100 -8.25 1.49 9.92
CA ARG A 100 -9.71 1.48 9.92
C ARG A 100 -10.24 1.07 11.29
N SER A 101 -11.31 1.72 11.71
CA SER A 101 -12.07 1.41 12.91
C SER A 101 -13.55 1.58 12.63
N LYS A 102 -14.40 1.14 13.58
CA LYS A 102 -15.86 1.29 13.47
C LYS A 102 -16.33 2.74 13.29
N ILE A 103 -15.55 3.71 13.78
CA ILE A 103 -15.92 5.12 13.78
C ILE A 103 -15.28 5.89 12.60
N GLY A 104 -14.45 5.23 11.81
CA GLY A 104 -13.77 5.84 10.66
C GLY A 104 -12.34 5.38 10.51
N SER A 105 -11.65 6.05 9.58
CA SER A 105 -10.32 5.67 9.11
C SER A 105 -9.33 6.82 9.28
N VAL A 106 -8.09 6.50 9.64
CA VAL A 106 -6.99 7.44 9.75
C VAL A 106 -5.86 7.00 8.85
N ILE A 107 -5.36 7.92 8.03
CA ILE A 107 -4.17 7.69 7.21
C ILE A 107 -2.94 7.93 8.09
N GLN A 108 -2.12 6.89 8.27
CA GLN A 108 -0.87 6.98 9.02
C GLN A 108 0.29 7.41 8.14
N TYR A 109 0.26 7.04 6.87
CA TYR A 109 1.35 7.30 5.94
C TYR A 109 0.86 7.30 4.49
N VAL A 110 1.52 8.10 3.64
CA VAL A 110 1.29 8.16 2.19
C VAL A 110 2.63 8.15 1.45
N LYS A 111 2.79 7.29 0.42
CA LYS A 111 3.88 7.36 -0.57
C LYS A 111 3.29 7.48 -1.96
N SER A 112 3.66 8.53 -2.67
CA SER A 112 3.25 8.74 -4.06
C SER A 112 4.15 7.96 -5.03
N PHE A 113 3.57 7.52 -6.14
CA PHE A 113 4.28 6.93 -7.27
C PHE A 113 3.59 7.24 -8.59
N TYR A 114 4.27 6.99 -9.69
CA TYR A 114 3.80 7.24 -11.04
C TYR A 114 3.84 5.96 -11.85
N ILE A 115 2.76 5.66 -12.55
CA ILE A 115 2.71 4.55 -13.50
C ILE A 115 2.91 5.11 -14.91
N THR A 116 3.80 4.49 -15.67
CA THR A 116 3.98 4.74 -17.10
C THR A 116 3.65 3.48 -17.88
N ILE A 117 2.65 3.54 -18.76
CA ILE A 117 2.36 2.45 -19.70
C ILE A 117 3.26 2.64 -20.92
N VAL A 118 4.17 1.69 -21.14
CA VAL A 118 4.89 1.61 -22.40
C VAL A 118 3.99 0.82 -23.35
N ASN A 119 3.31 1.52 -24.26
CA ASN A 119 2.61 0.84 -25.35
C ASN A 119 3.67 0.10 -26.18
N GLN A 120 3.69 -1.23 -26.08
CA GLN A 120 4.43 -2.08 -27.02
C GLN A 120 3.59 -2.29 -28.28
#